data_AF-W6YKV5-F1
#
_entry.id   AF-W6YKV5-F1
#
_cell.length_a   1.000
_cell.length_b   1.000
_cell.length_c   1.000
_cell.angle_alpha   90.00
_cell.angle_beta   90.00
_cell.angle_gamma   90.00
#
_symmetry.space_group_name_H-M   'P 1'
#
loop_
_entity.id
_entity.type
_entity.pdbx_description
1 polymer ?
#
loop_
_entity_poly.entity_id
_entity_poly.type
_entity_poly.pdbx_seq_one_letter_code
_entity_poly.pdbx_strand_id
1 'polypeptide(L)'
;FKANATSSLGYKHTEEARLKMTEYYKNKTNHPMFGKTHTKKALDLISKPGELNPMFGRKHSEVTRSIISERKNKYPLGVGLYDLDGNLISKFKNNVELAKHLNISKVTVGKYLNLGLVYNNTYRFKPIED
;
A
#
# COMPACT_ATOMS: atom_id res chain seq x y z
N PHE A 1 -4.34 39.02 30.59
CA PHE A 1 -4.19 38.27 31.85
C PHE A 1 -5.56 38.23 32.53
N LYS A 2 -6.21 37.07 32.68
CA LYS A 2 -7.47 36.97 33.44
C LYS A 2 -7.12 36.68 34.90
N ALA A 3 -7.43 37.60 35.79
CA ALA A 3 -7.11 37.50 37.22
C ALA A 3 -7.94 36.44 37.97
N ASN A 4 -9.04 35.97 37.37
CA ASN A 4 -9.97 35.02 37.99
C ASN A 4 -9.97 33.70 37.21
N ALA A 5 -9.62 32.60 37.89
CA ALA A 5 -9.67 31.26 37.31
C ALA A 5 -11.14 30.85 37.10
N THR A 6 -11.53 30.60 35.84
CA THR A 6 -12.85 30.08 35.47
C THR A 6 -12.66 28.70 34.83
N SER A 7 -13.61 27.78 35.03
CA SER A 7 -13.55 26.43 34.46
C SER A 7 -13.51 26.47 32.94
N SER A 8 -12.61 25.68 32.33
CA SER A 8 -12.53 25.49 30.87
C SER A 8 -13.52 24.45 30.34
N LEU A 9 -14.38 23.90 31.20
CA LEU A 9 -15.36 22.88 30.82
C LEU A 9 -16.35 23.45 29.80
N GLY A 10 -16.39 22.86 28.60
CA GLY A 10 -17.23 23.32 27.49
C GLY A 10 -16.63 24.43 26.62
N TYR A 11 -15.44 24.94 26.96
CA TYR A 11 -14.74 25.92 26.13
C TYR A 11 -14.35 25.30 24.78
N LYS A 12 -14.74 25.96 23.68
CA LYS A 12 -14.34 25.62 22.32
C LYS A 12 -13.40 26.71 21.81
N HIS A 13 -12.33 26.32 21.13
CA HIS A 13 -11.48 27.27 20.44
C HIS A 13 -12.28 28.03 19.37
N THR A 14 -11.97 29.31 19.19
CA THR A 14 -12.49 30.10 18.07
C THR A 14 -11.98 29.53 16.74
N GLU A 15 -12.70 29.78 15.65
CA GLU A 15 -12.27 29.37 14.31
C GLU A 15 -10.90 29.95 13.95
N GLU A 16 -10.65 31.23 14.30
CA GLU A 16 -9.35 31.86 14.11
C GLU A 16 -8.22 31.10 14.83
N ALA A 17 -8.45 30.66 16.08
CA ALA A 17 -7.47 29.88 16.82
C ALA A 17 -7.25 28.50 16.19
N ARG A 18 -8.31 27.83 15.69
CA ARG A 18 -8.20 26.55 14.97
C ARG A 18 -7.40 26.68 13.68
N LEU A 19 -7.62 27.74 12.92
CA LEU A 19 -6.86 28.03 11.70
C LEU A 19 -5.39 28.25 12.00
N LYS A 20 -5.06 29.09 12.99
CA LYS A 20 -3.67 29.33 13.42
C LYS A 20 -2.98 28.03 13.84
N MET A 21 -3.65 27.17 14.61
CA MET A 21 -3.10 25.85 14.98
C MET A 21 -2.85 24.97 13.76
N THR A 22 -3.79 24.94 12.81
CA THR A 22 -3.66 24.15 11.58
C THR A 22 -2.51 24.65 10.72
N GLU A 23 -2.38 25.96 10.55
CA GLU A 23 -1.29 26.60 9.81
C GLU A 23 0.07 26.34 10.43
N TYR A 24 0.18 26.44 11.75
CA TYR A 24 1.41 26.15 12.47
C TYR A 24 1.92 24.74 12.20
N TYR A 25 1.04 23.74 12.17
CA TYR A 25 1.42 22.34 11.91
C TYR A 25 1.51 21.98 10.41
N LYS A 26 1.25 22.90 9.48
CA LYS A 26 1.56 22.68 8.05
C LYS A 26 3.04 22.36 7.85
N ASN A 27 3.91 23.04 8.59
CA ASN A 27 5.31 22.65 8.66
C ASN A 27 5.48 21.51 9.67
N LYS A 28 5.81 20.32 9.17
CA LYS A 28 5.99 19.12 9.99
C LYS A 28 7.09 19.27 11.06
N THR A 29 8.08 20.13 10.83
CA THR A 29 9.17 20.38 11.79
C THR A 29 8.71 21.09 13.05
N ASN A 30 7.56 21.77 13.00
CA ASN A 30 6.99 22.47 14.15
C ASN A 30 6.37 21.51 15.17
N HIS A 31 6.16 20.25 14.81
CA HIS A 31 5.64 19.28 15.74
C HIS A 31 6.68 19.00 16.84
N PRO A 32 6.33 19.06 18.15
CA PRO A 32 7.29 18.87 19.25
C PRO A 32 8.00 17.51 19.27
N MET A 33 7.41 16.52 18.60
CA MET A 33 7.97 15.17 18.42
C MET A 33 8.62 14.95 17.05
N PHE A 34 8.75 15.98 16.22
CA PHE A 34 9.45 15.86 14.95
C PHE A 34 10.92 15.46 15.18
N GLY A 35 11.39 14.47 14.42
CA GLY A 35 12.76 13.93 14.54
C GLY A 35 13.02 13.09 15.79
N LYS A 36 12.05 12.96 16.71
CA LYS A 36 12.19 12.12 17.91
C LYS A 36 11.67 10.71 17.66
N THR A 37 12.33 9.72 18.22
CA THR A 37 11.92 8.30 18.18
C THR A 37 11.57 7.81 19.58
N HIS A 38 10.65 6.86 19.65
CA HIS A 38 10.33 6.20 20.91
C HIS A 38 11.46 5.27 21.35
N THR A 39 11.66 5.15 22.67
CA THR A 39 12.54 4.12 23.23
C THR A 39 11.91 2.74 23.03
N LYS A 40 12.73 1.68 23.05
CA LYS A 40 12.25 0.30 22.96
C LYS A 40 11.18 -0.01 24.02
N LYS A 41 11.41 0.40 25.27
CA LYS A 41 10.45 0.26 26.38
C LYS A 41 9.09 0.92 26.08
N ALA A 42 9.10 2.13 25.50
CA ALA A 42 7.86 2.82 25.14
C ALA A 42 7.14 2.10 23.99
N LEU A 43 7.86 1.61 22.98
CA LEU A 43 7.30 0.82 21.89
C LEU A 43 6.65 -0.47 22.41
N ASP A 44 7.30 -1.16 23.35
CA ASP A 44 6.77 -2.39 23.96
C ASP A 44 5.46 -2.13 24.71
N LEU A 45 5.33 -0.99 25.40
CA LEU A 45 4.11 -0.59 26.11
C LEU A 45 2.96 -0.20 25.17
N ILE A 46 3.27 0.38 24.01
CA ILE A 46 2.28 0.82 23.01
C ILE A 46 1.85 -0.35 22.11
N SER A 47 2.76 -1.31 21.90
CA SER A 47 2.53 -2.46 21.03
C SER A 47 1.35 -3.31 21.53
N LYS A 48 0.55 -3.80 20.58
CA LYS A 48 -0.55 -4.75 20.83
C LYS A 48 -0.32 -6.02 20.01
N PRO A 49 0.65 -6.87 20.39
CA PRO A 49 0.95 -8.09 19.68
C PRO A 49 -0.06 -9.19 20.00
N GLY A 50 -0.15 -10.20 19.12
CA GLY A 50 -0.99 -11.38 19.33
C GLY A 50 -2.46 -11.02 19.57
N GLU A 51 -3.05 -11.61 20.61
CA GLU A 51 -4.46 -11.47 21.01
C GLU A 51 -4.87 -10.04 21.36
N LEU A 52 -3.93 -9.18 21.75
CA LEU A 52 -4.21 -7.77 22.05
C LEU A 52 -4.53 -6.96 20.79
N ASN A 53 -4.18 -7.46 19.61
CA ASN A 53 -4.53 -6.81 18.34
C ASN A 53 -6.05 -6.96 18.10
N PRO A 54 -6.80 -5.86 17.89
CA PRO A 54 -8.24 -5.92 17.61
C PRO A 54 -8.64 -6.81 16.40
N MET A 55 -7.68 -7.07 15.50
CA MET A 55 -7.86 -7.92 14.33
C MET A 55 -7.37 -9.36 14.54
N PHE A 56 -6.88 -9.73 15.73
CA PHE A 56 -6.48 -11.10 16.02
C PHE A 56 -7.64 -12.08 15.82
N GLY A 57 -7.38 -13.20 15.16
CA GLY A 57 -8.39 -14.21 14.82
C GLY A 57 -9.43 -13.80 13.76
N ARG A 58 -9.48 -12.54 13.34
CA ARG A 58 -10.43 -12.07 12.31
C ARG A 58 -9.91 -12.37 10.91
N LYS A 59 -10.80 -12.78 10.01
CA LYS A 59 -10.50 -12.99 8.58
C LYS A 59 -11.10 -11.86 7.75
N HIS A 60 -10.39 -11.45 6.70
CA HIS A 60 -10.94 -10.53 5.70
C HIS A 60 -12.05 -11.21 4.89
N SER A 61 -13.09 -10.45 4.55
CA SER A 61 -14.13 -10.91 3.63
C SER A 61 -13.55 -11.11 2.23
N GLU A 62 -14.20 -11.94 1.42
CA GLU A 62 -13.80 -12.20 0.03
C GLU A 62 -13.64 -10.92 -0.79
N VAL A 63 -14.58 -9.99 -0.64
CA VAL A 63 -14.54 -8.67 -1.31
C VAL A 63 -13.29 -7.89 -0.90
N THR A 64 -12.98 -7.83 0.41
CA THR A 64 -11.78 -7.14 0.89
C THR A 64 -10.50 -7.80 0.39
N ARG A 65 -10.44 -9.14 0.33
CA ARG A 65 -9.28 -9.86 -0.23
C ARG A 65 -9.06 -9.52 -1.71
N SER A 66 -10.13 -9.45 -2.50
CA SER A 66 -10.05 -9.07 -3.91
C SER A 66 -9.49 -7.66 -4.08
N ILE A 67 -9.99 -6.69 -3.30
CA ILE A 67 -9.48 -5.30 -3.32
C ILE A 67 -7.99 -5.27 -2.95
N ILE A 68 -7.59 -5.98 -1.90
CA ILE A 68 -6.17 -6.08 -1.50
C ILE A 68 -5.33 -6.68 -2.62
N SER A 69 -5.82 -7.74 -3.28
CA SER A 69 -5.12 -8.39 -4.38
C SER A 69 -4.94 -7.46 -5.58
N GLU A 70 -5.96 -6.68 -5.92
CA GLU A 70 -5.89 -5.70 -7.01
C GLU A 70 -4.92 -4.57 -6.69
N ARG A 71 -4.97 -4.04 -5.46
CA ARG A 71 -4.04 -2.99 -5.01
C ARG A 71 -2.59 -3.47 -4.89
N LYS A 72 -2.38 -4.75 -4.59
CA LYS A 72 -1.05 -5.37 -4.53
C LYS A 72 -0.54 -5.86 -5.89
N ASN A 73 -1.34 -5.78 -6.95
CA ASN A 73 -0.90 -6.21 -8.27
C ASN A 73 0.23 -5.29 -8.76
N LYS A 74 1.38 -5.88 -9.10
CA LYS A 74 2.53 -5.15 -9.64
C LYS A 74 2.23 -4.53 -11.00
N TYR A 75 1.33 -5.13 -11.77
CA TYR A 75 0.96 -4.70 -13.12
C TYR A 75 -0.54 -4.36 -13.16
N PRO A 76 -0.94 -3.12 -12.82
CA PRO A 76 -2.35 -2.73 -12.77
C PRO A 76 -3.08 -2.95 -14.10
N LEU A 77 -2.41 -2.70 -15.22
CA LEU A 77 -2.92 -2.90 -16.58
C LEU A 77 -2.82 -4.36 -17.06
N GLY A 78 -2.16 -5.22 -16.30
CA GLY A 78 -1.97 -6.62 -16.63
C GLY A 78 -0.65 -6.94 -17.33
N VAL A 79 -0.54 -8.19 -17.78
CA VAL A 79 0.62 -8.75 -18.46
C VAL A 79 0.20 -9.24 -19.84
N GLY A 80 0.98 -8.90 -20.86
CA GLY A 80 0.79 -9.35 -22.23
C GLY A 80 1.71 -10.52 -22.60
N LEU A 81 1.16 -11.39 -23.44
CA LEU A 81 1.89 -12.38 -24.23
C LEU A 81 2.13 -11.79 -25.61
N TYR A 82 3.40 -11.67 -26.00
CA TYR A 82 3.82 -11.09 -27.28
C TYR A 82 4.52 -12.14 -28.13
N ASP A 83 4.42 -12.00 -29.46
CA ASP A 83 5.28 -12.73 -30.39
C ASP A 83 6.72 -12.16 -30.37
N LEU A 84 7.58 -12.68 -31.24
CA LEU A 84 8.96 -12.20 -31.38
C LEU A 84 9.03 -10.82 -32.05
N ASP A 85 8.04 -10.50 -32.90
CA ASP A 85 7.94 -9.26 -33.66
C ASP A 85 7.38 -8.09 -32.82
N GLY A 86 6.86 -8.38 -31.63
CA GLY A 86 6.32 -7.41 -30.68
C GLY A 86 4.81 -7.19 -30.78
N ASN A 87 4.08 -8.01 -31.54
CA ASN A 87 2.62 -7.97 -31.59
C ASN A 87 2.02 -8.64 -30.35
N LEU A 88 0.98 -8.01 -29.79
CA LEU A 88 0.26 -8.54 -28.63
C LEU A 88 -0.64 -9.70 -29.07
N ILE A 89 -0.36 -10.89 -28.55
CA ILE A 89 -1.18 -12.09 -28.79
C ILE A 89 -2.34 -12.15 -27.80
N SER A 90 -2.07 -11.90 -26.51
CA SER A 90 -3.09 -12.02 -25.47
C SER A 90 -2.76 -11.20 -24.23
N LYS A 91 -3.80 -10.75 -23.52
CA LYS A 91 -3.70 -9.94 -22.29
C LYS A 91 -4.27 -10.71 -21.09
N PHE A 92 -3.58 -10.64 -19.95
CA PHE A 92 -3.95 -11.30 -18.71
C PHE A 92 -3.94 -10.31 -17.55
N LYS A 93 -4.77 -10.51 -16.51
CA LYS A 93 -4.85 -9.60 -15.35
C LYS A 93 -3.54 -9.58 -14.55
N ASN A 94 -2.85 -10.71 -14.49
CA ASN A 94 -1.60 -10.87 -13.76
C ASN A 94 -0.77 -12.03 -14.33
N ASN A 95 0.46 -12.19 -13.81
CA ASN A 95 1.36 -13.27 -14.21
C ASN A 95 0.87 -14.67 -13.82
N VAL A 96 -0.03 -14.81 -12.84
CA VAL A 96 -0.60 -16.11 -12.42
C VAL A 96 -1.59 -16.61 -13.47
N GLU A 97 -2.41 -15.73 -14.03
CA GLU A 97 -3.34 -16.08 -15.12
C GLU A 97 -2.59 -16.49 -16.39
N LEU A 98 -1.56 -15.71 -16.78
CA LEU A 98 -0.69 -16.07 -17.91
C LEU A 98 -0.02 -17.44 -17.68
N ALA A 99 0.47 -17.69 -16.46
CA ALA A 99 1.10 -18.96 -16.10
C ALA A 99 0.14 -20.14 -16.21
N LYS A 100 -1.11 -19.98 -15.76
CA LYS A 100 -2.17 -20.99 -15.91
C LYS A 100 -2.49 -21.26 -17.37
N HIS A 101 -2.59 -20.22 -18.19
CA HIS A 101 -2.90 -20.35 -19.61
C HIS A 101 -1.82 -21.16 -20.36
N LEU A 102 -0.55 -20.93 -20.05
CA LEU A 102 0.58 -21.64 -20.66
C LEU A 102 0.92 -22.96 -19.94
N ASN A 103 0.18 -23.32 -18.88
CA ASN A 103 0.47 -24.46 -18.00
C ASN A 103 1.93 -24.50 -17.48
N ILE A 104 2.44 -23.34 -17.06
CA ILE A 104 3.80 -23.17 -16.52
C ILE A 104 3.78 -22.59 -15.10
N SER A 105 4.93 -22.62 -14.43
CA SER A 105 5.04 -22.01 -13.12
C SER A 105 4.97 -20.48 -13.21
N LYS A 106 4.28 -19.85 -12.25
CA LYS A 106 4.26 -18.38 -12.10
C LYS A 106 5.67 -17.79 -11.91
N VAL A 107 6.60 -18.59 -11.38
CA VAL A 107 8.00 -18.17 -11.14
C VAL A 107 8.73 -18.04 -12.48
N THR A 108 8.49 -18.97 -13.42
CA THR A 108 8.99 -18.89 -14.79
C THR A 108 8.49 -17.62 -15.46
N VAL A 109 7.18 -17.36 -15.44
CA VAL A 109 6.62 -16.12 -16.00
C VAL A 109 7.27 -14.89 -15.38
N GLY A 110 7.39 -14.85 -14.04
CA GLY A 110 8.03 -13.74 -13.34
C GLY A 110 9.49 -13.54 -13.73
N LYS A 111 10.29 -14.60 -13.83
CA LYS A 111 11.70 -14.55 -14.25
C LYS A 111 11.83 -13.95 -15.65
N TYR A 112 11.07 -14.48 -16.61
CA TYR A 112 11.16 -14.09 -18.01
C TYR A 112 10.65 -12.66 -18.23
N LEU A 113 9.59 -12.26 -17.51
CA LEU A 113 9.06 -10.90 -17.56
C LEU A 113 10.03 -9.89 -16.94
N ASN A 114 10.63 -10.19 -15.78
CA ASN A 114 11.57 -9.27 -15.13
C ASN A 114 12.89 -9.12 -15.89
N LEU A 115 13.35 -10.19 -16.56
CA LEU A 115 14.61 -10.22 -17.31
C LEU A 115 14.43 -9.94 -18.82
N GLY A 116 13.20 -9.78 -19.31
CA GLY A 116 12.91 -9.57 -20.73
C GLY A 116 13.29 -10.74 -21.65
N LEU A 117 13.34 -11.96 -21.12
CA LEU A 117 13.78 -13.14 -21.86
C LEU A 117 12.69 -13.69 -22.80
N VAL A 118 13.13 -14.33 -23.88
CA VAL A 118 12.24 -15.07 -24.79
C VAL A 118 11.94 -16.44 -24.20
N TYR A 119 10.67 -16.74 -24.01
CA TYR A 119 10.21 -18.05 -23.59
C TYR A 119 10.09 -19.00 -24.79
N ASN A 120 10.74 -20.16 -24.69
CA ASN A 120 10.69 -21.25 -25.66
C ASN A 120 11.00 -20.85 -27.11
N ASN A 121 11.81 -19.81 -27.33
CA ASN A 121 12.07 -19.21 -28.65
C ASN A 121 10.78 -18.82 -29.42
N THR A 122 9.65 -18.63 -28.74
CA THR A 122 8.37 -18.33 -29.40
C THR A 122 7.74 -17.03 -28.89
N TYR A 123 7.84 -16.77 -27.58
CA TYR A 123 7.06 -15.70 -26.96
C TYR A 123 7.90 -14.78 -26.08
N ARG A 124 7.44 -13.54 -25.91
CA ARG A 124 7.94 -12.60 -24.89
C ARG A 124 6.83 -12.23 -23.93
N PHE A 125 7.16 -12.11 -22.66
CA PHE A 125 6.24 -11.61 -21.64
C PHE A 125 6.60 -10.18 -21.32
N LYS A 126 5.63 -9.26 -21.40
CA LYS A 126 5.83 -7.85 -21.04
C LYS A 126 4.63 -7.32 -20.26
N PRO A 127 4.82 -6.37 -19.34
CA PRO A 127 3.69 -5.62 -18.79
C PRO A 127 2.97 -4.87 -19.91
N ILE A 128 1.66 -4.70 -19.76
CA ILE A 128 0.91 -3.78 -20.62
C ILE A 128 1.23 -2.36 -20.16
N GLU A 129 1.63 -1.52 -21.10
CA GLU A 129 1.86 -0.09 -20.93
C GLU A 129 0.67 0.69 -21.51
N ASP A 130 0.43 1.91 -21.02
CA ASP A 130 -0.59 2.84 -21.54
C ASP A 130 -0.15 3.49 -22.86
#